data_AF-A0AA36NDM6-F1
#
_entry.id   AF-A0AA36NDM6-F1
#
_cell.length_a   1.000
_cell.length_b   1.000
_cell.length_c   1.000
_cell.angle_alpha   90.00
_cell.angle_beta   90.00
_cell.angle_gamma   90.00
#
_symmetry.space_group_name_H-M   'P 1'
#
loop_
_entity.id
_entity.type
_entity.pdbx_description
1 polymer ?
#
loop_
_entity_poly.entity_id
_entity_poly.type
_entity_poly.pdbx_seq_one_letter_code
_entity_poly.pdbx_strand_id
1 'polypeptide(L)'
;MLAPLGRPEAEQLARAVPPWLPFLTFANLMATCGEEGYAWRDPEARPLLETFCQRHLQGRELSFIDGEWLPEILRGLCDRVAKIFLEESFMDGLLASLLWAFSAKAMPQECQKVVWGAEDPALLRLLDRALPSSQPLFWRLEDYAAPEAMGSQLASDARTWPRIIAARAAEAPKPAQLPPPVDLNALE
;
A
#
# COMPACT_ATOMS: atom_id res chain seq x y z
N MET A 1 -7.68 -17.93 7.41
CA MET A 1 -6.36 -17.69 8.04
C MET A 1 -6.07 -16.21 8.35
N LEU A 2 -6.72 -15.23 7.69
CA LEU A 2 -6.49 -13.79 7.93
C LEU A 2 -7.32 -13.16 9.05
N ALA A 3 -8.40 -13.82 9.48
CA ALA A 3 -9.32 -13.31 10.51
C ALA A 3 -8.66 -12.88 11.84
N PRO A 4 -7.61 -13.56 12.36
CA PRO A 4 -6.93 -13.11 13.58
C PRO A 4 -6.23 -11.76 13.43
N LEU A 5 -5.75 -11.40 12.22
CA LEU A 5 -5.01 -10.16 11.99
C LEU A 5 -5.90 -8.91 11.99
N GLY A 6 -7.23 -9.09 11.83
CA GLY A 6 -8.21 -8.02 11.92
C GLY A 6 -8.71 -7.71 13.34
N ARG A 7 -8.23 -8.43 14.37
CA ARG A 7 -8.72 -8.28 15.74
C ARG A 7 -8.04 -7.13 16.51
N PRO A 8 -8.71 -6.45 17.46
CA PRO A 8 -8.10 -5.39 18.28
C PRO A 8 -6.85 -5.85 19.03
N GLU A 9 -6.82 -7.10 19.50
CA GLU A 9 -5.68 -7.69 20.20
C GLU A 9 -4.44 -7.81 19.31
N ALA A 10 -4.64 -7.98 17.99
CA ALA A 10 -3.56 -7.97 17.02
C ALA A 10 -2.89 -6.59 16.91
N GLU A 11 -3.60 -5.50 17.24
CA GLU A 11 -3.02 -4.15 17.25
C GLU A 11 -2.00 -3.98 18.39
N GLN A 12 -2.24 -4.59 19.55
CA GLN A 12 -1.27 -4.56 20.66
C GLN A 12 0.01 -5.32 20.29
N LEU A 13 -0.12 -6.46 19.62
CA LEU A 13 1.01 -7.21 19.07
C LEU A 13 1.71 -6.45 17.95
N ALA A 14 0.96 -5.79 17.06
CA ALA A 14 1.51 -4.97 15.98
C ALA A 14 2.35 -3.80 16.51
N ARG A 15 2.00 -3.22 17.67
CA ARG A 15 2.81 -2.19 18.33
C ARG A 15 4.10 -2.74 18.94
N ALA A 16 4.17 -4.04 19.20
CA ALA A 16 5.36 -4.70 19.76
C ALA A 16 6.37 -5.12 18.69
N VAL A 17 6.00 -5.04 17.40
CA VAL A 17 6.89 -5.36 16.28
C VAL A 17 7.34 -4.08 15.56
N PRO A 18 8.42 -4.13 14.76
CA PRO A 18 8.86 -2.98 13.99
C PRO A 18 7.76 -2.43 13.06
N PRO A 19 7.63 -1.10 12.87
CA PRO A 19 6.57 -0.49 12.07
C PRO A 19 6.50 -0.94 10.60
N TRP A 20 7.63 -1.40 10.05
CA TRP A 20 7.72 -1.93 8.70
C TRP A 20 7.19 -3.38 8.55
N LEU A 21 7.12 -4.17 9.62
CA LEU A 21 6.78 -5.59 9.54
C LEU A 21 5.32 -5.84 9.10
N PRO A 22 4.31 -5.09 9.59
CA PRO A 22 2.95 -5.20 9.08
C PRO A 22 2.86 -4.90 7.58
N PHE A 23 3.58 -3.87 7.12
CA PHE A 23 3.64 -3.55 5.70
C PHE A 23 4.27 -4.67 4.89
N LEU A 24 5.40 -5.21 5.33
CA LEU A 24 6.10 -6.30 4.64
C LEU A 24 5.22 -7.55 4.53
N THR A 25 4.53 -7.91 5.61
CA THR A 25 3.63 -9.06 5.66
C THR A 25 2.47 -8.87 4.69
N PHE A 26 1.87 -7.69 4.69
CA PHE A 26 0.79 -7.34 3.77
C PHE A 26 1.24 -7.38 2.31
N ALA A 27 2.38 -6.73 2.00
CA ALA A 27 2.93 -6.72 0.65
C ALA A 27 3.23 -8.13 0.13
N ASN A 28 3.82 -8.97 0.98
CA ASN A 28 4.13 -10.36 0.63
C ASN A 28 2.85 -11.19 0.40
N LEU A 29 1.83 -11.02 1.23
CA LEU A 29 0.54 -11.68 1.07
C LEU A 29 -0.15 -11.27 -0.23
N MET A 30 -0.12 -9.98 -0.56
CA MET A 30 -0.69 -9.45 -1.81
C MET A 30 0.05 -9.94 -3.06
N ALA A 31 1.35 -10.21 -2.92
CA ALA A 31 2.22 -10.64 -4.01
C ALA A 31 2.38 -12.17 -4.13
N THR A 32 1.66 -12.96 -3.32
CA THR A 32 1.72 -14.43 -3.34
C THR A 32 0.45 -15.00 -3.94
N CYS A 33 0.60 -15.85 -4.97
CA CYS A 33 -0.48 -16.61 -5.58
C CYS A 33 -0.54 -18.00 -4.94
N GLY A 34 -1.63 -18.32 -4.25
CA GLY A 34 -1.90 -19.65 -3.70
C GLY A 34 -2.61 -20.56 -4.70
N GLU A 35 -2.99 -21.77 -4.27
CA GLU A 35 -3.77 -22.72 -5.09
C GLU A 35 -5.11 -22.12 -5.56
N GLU A 36 -5.75 -21.34 -4.68
CA GLU A 36 -7.00 -20.62 -4.96
C GLU A 36 -6.78 -19.24 -5.63
N GLY A 37 -5.55 -18.94 -6.05
CA GLY A 37 -5.16 -17.66 -6.64
C GLY A 37 -4.71 -16.61 -5.61
N TYR A 38 -4.86 -15.34 -5.97
CA TYR A 38 -4.43 -14.22 -5.12
C TYR A 38 -5.47 -13.88 -4.05
N ALA A 39 -5.02 -13.64 -2.82
CA ALA A 39 -5.88 -13.28 -1.70
C ALA A 39 -6.73 -12.02 -1.94
N TRP A 40 -6.26 -11.06 -2.74
CA TRP A 40 -7.01 -9.84 -3.06
C TRP A 40 -8.10 -10.04 -4.12
N ARG A 41 -8.10 -11.17 -4.84
CA ARG A 41 -9.17 -11.59 -5.75
C ARG A 41 -10.28 -12.34 -5.03
N ASP A 42 -9.97 -12.95 -3.90
CA ASP A 42 -10.94 -13.69 -3.09
C ASP A 42 -11.91 -12.70 -2.38
N PRO A 43 -13.23 -12.79 -2.67
CA PRO A 43 -14.25 -11.94 -2.05
C PRO A 43 -14.32 -12.04 -0.53
N GLU A 44 -13.94 -13.18 0.07
CA GLU A 44 -13.98 -13.38 1.52
C GLU A 44 -12.71 -12.84 2.21
N ALA A 45 -11.56 -12.97 1.56
CA ALA A 45 -10.30 -12.44 2.08
C ALA A 45 -10.18 -10.92 1.90
N ARG A 46 -10.76 -10.34 0.85
CA ARG A 46 -10.62 -8.91 0.53
C ARG A 46 -11.04 -7.96 1.67
N PRO A 47 -12.21 -8.12 2.33
CA PRO A 47 -12.59 -7.28 3.46
C PRO A 47 -11.63 -7.39 4.65
N LEU A 48 -11.01 -8.56 4.85
CA LEU A 48 -10.03 -8.79 5.91
C LEU A 48 -8.72 -8.05 5.61
N LEU A 49 -8.30 -8.04 4.34
CA LEU A 49 -7.14 -7.27 3.87
C LEU A 49 -7.35 -5.76 4.05
N GLU A 50 -8.52 -5.24 3.69
CA GLU A 50 -8.86 -3.83 3.87
C GLU A 50 -8.90 -3.44 5.36
N THR A 51 -9.49 -4.30 6.21
CA THR A 51 -9.49 -4.12 7.67
C THR A 51 -8.07 -4.13 8.24
N PHE A 52 -7.19 -4.98 7.72
CA PHE A 52 -5.78 -5.02 8.09
C PHE A 52 -5.10 -3.69 7.79
N CYS A 53 -5.26 -3.16 6.56
CA CYS A 53 -4.69 -1.88 6.16
C CYS A 53 -5.14 -0.75 7.09
N GLN A 54 -6.45 -0.66 7.38
CA GLN A 54 -7.02 0.40 8.23
C GLN A 54 -6.45 0.37 9.65
N ARG A 55 -6.22 -0.81 10.23
CA ARG A 55 -5.77 -0.95 11.62
C ARG A 55 -4.26 -0.77 11.78
N HIS A 56 -3.50 -1.36 10.86
CA HIS A 56 -2.06 -1.56 11.03
C HIS A 56 -1.20 -0.64 10.17
N LEU A 57 -1.75 -0.10 9.08
CA LEU A 57 -0.99 0.73 8.15
C LEU A 57 -1.47 2.17 8.21
N GLN A 58 -2.78 2.41 8.04
CA GLN A 58 -3.36 3.73 7.86
C GLN A 58 -2.95 4.74 8.94
N GLY A 59 -2.31 5.84 8.51
CA GLY A 59 -1.95 6.97 9.37
C GLY A 59 -0.84 6.66 10.39
N ARG A 60 -0.19 5.49 10.29
CA ARG A 60 0.99 5.14 11.08
C ARG A 60 2.25 5.77 10.50
N GLU A 61 3.22 5.98 11.37
CA GLU A 61 4.56 6.39 10.96
C GLU A 61 5.30 5.19 10.36
N LEU A 62 5.95 5.39 9.22
CA LEU A 62 6.78 4.39 8.58
C LEU A 62 8.25 4.66 8.95
N SER A 63 8.86 3.74 9.69
CA SER A 63 10.30 3.74 9.93
C SER A 63 10.87 2.36 9.60
N PHE A 64 11.99 2.37 8.88
CA PHE A 64 12.78 1.17 8.61
C PHE A 64 14.00 1.17 9.51
N ILE A 65 14.37 0.00 10.00
CA ILE A 65 15.65 -0.17 10.70
C ILE A 65 16.69 -0.41 9.61
N ASP A 66 17.81 0.32 9.67
CA ASP A 66 18.94 0.10 8.79
C ASP A 66 19.44 -1.35 8.94
N GLY A 67 19.16 -2.17 7.94
CA GLY A 67 19.60 -3.55 7.85
C GLY A 67 19.86 -3.89 6.39
N GLU A 68 21.01 -4.52 6.11
CA GLU A 68 21.49 -4.72 4.73
C GLU A 68 20.52 -5.53 3.85
N TRP A 69 19.73 -6.42 4.43
CA TRP A 69 18.83 -7.33 3.70
C TRP A 69 17.44 -6.74 3.37
N LEU A 70 16.97 -5.78 4.18
CA LEU A 70 15.59 -5.29 4.07
C LEU A 70 15.33 -4.52 2.76
N PRO A 71 16.25 -3.66 2.28
CA PRO A 71 16.12 -3.02 0.98
C PRO A 71 15.97 -4.00 -0.19
N GLU A 72 16.74 -5.10 -0.19
CA GLU A 72 16.68 -6.11 -1.25
C GLU A 72 15.32 -6.81 -1.29
N ILE A 73 14.79 -7.17 -0.11
CA ILE A 73 13.45 -7.78 -0.01
C ILE A 73 12.37 -6.81 -0.47
N LEU A 74 12.43 -5.55 -0.03
CA LEU A 74 11.46 -4.53 -0.43
C LEU A 74 11.50 -4.29 -1.93
N ARG A 75 12.70 -4.28 -2.54
CA ARG A 75 12.84 -4.14 -3.99
C ARG A 75 12.22 -5.32 -4.73
N GLY A 76 12.55 -6.55 -4.34
CA GLY A 76 11.97 -7.75 -4.96
C GLY A 76 10.45 -7.84 -4.82
N LEU A 77 9.90 -7.36 -3.70
CA LEU A 77 8.46 -7.25 -3.50
C LEU A 77 7.85 -6.14 -4.36
N CYS A 78 8.47 -4.96 -4.43
CA CYS A 78 8.02 -3.85 -5.27
C CYS A 78 7.92 -4.28 -6.74
N ASP A 79 8.94 -4.95 -7.27
CA ASP A 79 8.96 -5.47 -8.64
C ASP A 79 7.84 -6.47 -8.89
N ARG A 80 7.63 -7.39 -7.94
CA ARG A 80 6.57 -8.40 -8.05
C ARG A 80 5.19 -7.76 -8.03
N VAL A 81 4.95 -6.81 -7.13
CA VAL A 81 3.67 -6.08 -7.04
C VAL A 81 3.45 -5.25 -8.31
N ALA A 82 4.47 -4.58 -8.83
CA ALA A 82 4.39 -3.82 -10.08
C ALA A 82 4.00 -4.73 -11.26
N LYS A 83 4.64 -5.90 -11.37
CA LYS A 83 4.32 -6.89 -12.38
C LYS A 83 2.87 -7.38 -12.28
N ILE A 84 2.43 -7.78 -11.08
CA ILE A 84 1.05 -8.22 -10.85
C ILE A 84 0.06 -7.10 -11.19
N PHE A 85 0.38 -5.86 -10.81
CA PHE A 85 -0.48 -4.73 -11.09
C PHE A 85 -0.66 -4.51 -12.60
N LEU A 86 0.43 -4.56 -13.37
CA LEU A 86 0.44 -4.39 -14.83
C LEU A 86 -0.22 -5.54 -15.58
N GLU A 87 0.13 -6.78 -15.22
CA GLU A 87 -0.21 -7.96 -16.02
C GLU A 87 -1.52 -8.63 -15.58
N GLU A 88 -1.89 -8.49 -14.31
CA GLU A 88 -2.90 -9.37 -13.70
C GLU A 88 -4.05 -8.64 -12.99
N SER A 89 -3.84 -7.42 -12.51
CA SER A 89 -4.82 -6.78 -11.62
C SER A 89 -5.94 -6.02 -12.32
N PHE A 90 -5.79 -5.71 -13.61
CA PHE A 90 -6.66 -4.79 -14.36
C PHE A 90 -7.03 -3.52 -13.56
N MET A 91 -6.02 -2.87 -12.96
CA MET A 91 -6.17 -1.63 -12.18
C MET A 91 -6.87 -1.80 -10.82
N ASP A 92 -6.61 -2.90 -10.12
CA ASP A 92 -7.13 -3.10 -8.75
C ASP A 92 -6.66 -1.99 -7.79
N GLY A 93 -7.61 -1.39 -7.06
CA GLY A 93 -7.33 -0.26 -6.18
C GLY A 93 -6.49 -0.59 -4.94
N LEU A 94 -6.59 -1.82 -4.42
CA LEU A 94 -5.80 -2.26 -3.26
C LEU A 94 -4.35 -2.51 -3.65
N LEU A 95 -4.13 -3.14 -4.81
CA LEU A 95 -2.79 -3.27 -5.38
C LEU A 95 -2.21 -1.91 -5.79
N ALA A 96 -3.01 -1.01 -6.35
CA ALA A 96 -2.56 0.35 -6.65
C ALA A 96 -2.12 1.09 -5.38
N SER A 97 -2.87 0.99 -4.29
CA SER A 97 -2.54 1.60 -3.00
C SER A 97 -1.27 1.00 -2.39
N LEU A 98 -1.10 -0.32 -2.48
CA LEU A 98 0.13 -1.02 -2.06
C LEU A 98 1.33 -0.58 -2.89
N LEU A 99 1.20 -0.57 -4.21
CA LEU A 99 2.28 -0.18 -5.09
C LEU A 99 2.66 1.29 -4.84
N TRP A 100 1.67 2.15 -4.64
CA TRP A 100 1.87 3.54 -4.28
C TRP A 100 2.64 3.70 -2.97
N ALA A 101 2.43 2.82 -1.99
CA ALA A 101 3.18 2.77 -0.74
C ALA A 101 4.70 2.58 -0.97
N PHE A 102 5.14 1.98 -2.07
CA PHE A 102 6.58 1.91 -2.36
C PHE A 102 7.22 3.26 -2.74
N SER A 103 6.42 4.32 -2.95
CA SER A 103 6.93 5.68 -3.17
C SER A 103 7.20 6.46 -1.88
N ALA A 104 6.96 5.89 -0.69
CA ALA A 104 7.26 6.58 0.57
C ALA A 104 8.74 6.95 0.71
N LYS A 105 9.02 8.09 1.36
CA LYS A 105 10.38 8.59 1.60
C LYS A 105 11.25 7.60 2.37
N ALA A 106 10.64 6.81 3.24
CA ALA A 106 11.34 5.81 4.02
C ALA A 106 11.67 4.55 3.20
N MET A 107 11.07 4.34 2.02
CA MET A 107 11.37 3.20 1.16
C MET A 107 12.73 3.33 0.47
N PRO A 108 13.39 2.21 0.12
CA PRO A 108 14.59 2.23 -0.72
C PRO A 108 14.38 3.00 -2.02
N GLN A 109 15.40 3.72 -2.47
CA GLN A 109 15.30 4.58 -3.65
C GLN A 109 14.96 3.77 -4.91
N GLU A 110 15.40 2.52 -4.98
CA GLU A 110 15.13 1.57 -6.06
C GLU A 110 13.64 1.23 -6.15
N CYS A 111 12.93 1.16 -5.02
CA CYS A 111 11.47 0.95 -5.00
C CYS A 111 10.76 2.21 -5.52
N GLN A 112 11.20 3.39 -5.06
CA GLN A 112 10.62 4.66 -5.50
C GLN A 112 10.75 4.81 -7.03
N LYS A 113 11.94 4.52 -7.59
CA LYS A 113 12.20 4.57 -9.04
C LYS A 113 11.24 3.69 -9.86
N VAL A 114 10.90 2.49 -9.38
CA VAL A 114 9.93 1.60 -10.03
C VAL A 114 8.57 2.28 -10.10
N VAL A 115 8.05 2.72 -8.95
CA VAL A 115 6.73 3.37 -8.86
C VAL A 115 6.65 4.60 -9.77
N TRP A 116 7.75 5.33 -9.90
CA TRP A 116 7.87 6.50 -10.77
C TRP A 116 8.06 6.18 -12.26
N GLY A 117 7.99 4.91 -12.65
CA GLY A 117 8.05 4.49 -14.05
C GLY A 117 9.43 4.66 -14.68
N ALA A 118 10.50 4.64 -13.88
CA ALA A 118 11.87 4.67 -14.40
C ALA A 118 12.16 3.46 -15.30
N GLU A 119 11.53 2.32 -15.02
CA GLU A 119 11.65 1.09 -15.80
C GLU A 119 10.50 0.92 -16.79
N ASP A 120 9.27 1.25 -16.39
CA ASP A 120 8.09 1.22 -17.26
C ASP A 120 7.21 2.46 -17.06
N PRO A 121 7.20 3.43 -17.99
CA PRO A 121 6.36 4.62 -17.92
C PRO A 121 4.84 4.32 -17.93
N ALA A 122 4.41 3.15 -18.41
CA ALA A 122 3.01 2.74 -18.39
C ALA A 122 2.51 2.54 -16.95
N LEU A 123 3.39 2.12 -16.04
CA LEU A 123 3.07 1.91 -14.63
C LEU A 123 2.49 3.17 -13.99
N LEU A 124 3.17 4.31 -14.17
CA LEU A 124 2.74 5.58 -13.61
C LEU A 124 1.39 6.02 -14.17
N ARG A 125 1.14 5.81 -15.47
CA ARG A 125 -0.15 6.14 -16.10
C ARG A 125 -1.28 5.24 -15.62
N LEU A 126 -1.01 3.96 -15.37
CA LEU A 126 -1.98 3.03 -14.83
C LEU A 126 -2.26 3.31 -13.36
N LEU A 127 -1.24 3.65 -12.58
CA LEU A 127 -1.38 4.12 -11.21
C LEU A 127 -2.22 5.39 -11.12
N ASP A 128 -1.96 6.40 -11.97
CA ASP A 128 -2.76 7.64 -12.04
C ASP A 128 -4.26 7.35 -12.26
N ARG A 129 -4.56 6.33 -13.06
CA ARG A 129 -5.94 5.90 -13.35
C ARG A 129 -6.54 4.95 -12.32
N ALA A 130 -5.74 4.18 -11.60
CA ALA A 130 -6.17 3.20 -10.59
C ALA A 130 -6.24 3.77 -9.17
N LEU A 131 -5.49 4.85 -8.91
CA LEU A 131 -5.50 5.63 -7.68
C LEU A 131 -6.71 6.58 -7.44
N PRO A 132 -7.84 6.56 -8.18
CA PRO A 132 -9.06 7.25 -7.78
C PRO A 132 -10.09 6.30 -7.13
N SER A 133 -9.63 5.27 -6.43
CA SER A 133 -10.50 4.40 -5.61
C SER A 133 -10.66 4.99 -4.21
N SER A 134 -11.85 4.89 -3.64
CA SER A 134 -12.25 5.31 -2.28
C SER A 134 -11.41 4.75 -1.13
N GLN A 135 -10.31 4.06 -1.42
CA GLN A 135 -9.41 3.50 -0.43
C GLN A 135 -8.51 4.59 0.17
N PRO A 136 -8.31 4.57 1.49
CA PRO A 136 -7.40 5.47 2.17
C PRO A 136 -5.94 5.11 1.90
N LEU A 137 -5.07 6.12 1.92
CA LEU A 137 -3.62 5.92 1.84
C LEU A 137 -3.12 5.15 3.07
N PHE A 138 -2.07 4.35 2.88
CA PHE A 138 -1.44 3.62 3.98
C PHE A 138 -0.75 4.56 4.96
N TRP A 139 -0.10 5.63 4.51
CA TRP A 139 0.49 6.62 5.42
C TRP A 139 0.00 8.02 5.10
N ARG A 140 0.53 9.01 5.82
CA ARG A 140 0.15 10.40 5.59
C ARG A 140 0.72 10.85 4.25
N LEU A 141 0.06 11.82 3.63
CA LEU A 141 0.47 12.34 2.33
C LEU A 141 1.90 12.90 2.35
N GLU A 142 2.33 13.43 3.48
CA GLU A 142 3.68 13.95 3.73
C GLU A 142 4.78 12.89 3.74
N ASP A 143 4.43 11.62 3.94
CA ASP A 143 5.37 10.49 3.97
C ASP A 143 5.76 10.01 2.57
N TYR A 144 5.07 10.47 1.52
CA TYR A 144 5.33 10.10 0.13
C TYR A 144 6.40 10.98 -0.50
N ALA A 145 7.29 10.37 -1.30
CA ALA A 145 8.36 11.08 -1.99
C ALA A 145 7.78 11.96 -3.11
N ALA A 146 8.33 13.16 -3.29
CA ALA A 146 8.04 13.97 -4.46
C ALA A 146 8.91 13.50 -5.65
N PRO A 147 8.38 13.48 -6.88
CA PRO A 147 9.17 13.11 -8.06
C PRO A 147 10.37 14.04 -8.30
N GLU A 148 10.29 15.28 -7.81
CA GLU A 148 11.39 16.27 -7.82
C GLU A 148 12.63 15.80 -7.06
N ALA A 149 12.45 14.99 -6.00
CA ALA A 149 13.55 14.38 -5.26
C ALA A 149 14.25 13.27 -6.07
N MET A 150 13.61 12.76 -7.13
CA MET A 150 14.10 11.66 -7.97
C MET A 150 14.70 12.12 -9.31
N GLY A 151 14.64 13.42 -9.64
CA GLY A 151 15.27 14.03 -10.82
C GLY A 151 14.29 14.71 -11.79
N SER A 152 14.80 15.70 -12.55
CA SER A 152 13.98 16.61 -13.37
C SER A 152 13.26 15.97 -14.56
N GLN A 153 13.79 14.86 -15.11
CA GLN A 153 13.19 14.16 -16.26
C GLN A 153 11.91 13.42 -15.87
N LEU A 154 11.91 12.70 -14.75
CA LEU A 154 10.74 12.02 -14.18
C LEU A 154 9.66 13.02 -13.72
N ALA A 155 10.07 14.18 -13.18
CA ALA A 155 9.16 15.25 -12.77
C ALA A 155 8.41 15.91 -13.96
N SER A 156 8.99 15.90 -15.16
CA SER A 156 8.40 16.55 -16.35
C SER A 156 7.25 15.75 -16.99
N ASP A 157 7.23 14.43 -16.75
CA ASP A 157 6.18 13.50 -17.20
C ASP A 157 5.04 13.37 -16.17
N ALA A 158 5.29 13.71 -14.90
CA ALA A 158 4.34 13.60 -13.79
C ALA A 158 3.30 14.74 -13.70
N ARG A 159 2.94 15.42 -14.80
CA ARG A 159 2.10 16.65 -14.79
C ARG A 159 0.70 16.49 -14.18
N THR A 160 0.23 15.26 -13.93
CA THR A 160 -1.04 14.98 -13.23
C THR A 160 -0.92 14.90 -11.70
N TRP A 161 0.31 14.84 -11.17
CA TRP A 161 0.64 14.61 -9.75
C TRP A 161 0.04 15.61 -8.75
N PRO A 162 0.05 16.94 -9.00
CA PRO A 162 -0.59 17.89 -8.09
C PRO A 162 -2.10 17.65 -7.96
N ARG A 163 -2.76 17.00 -8.94
CA ARG A 163 -4.19 16.70 -8.89
C ARG A 163 -4.48 15.49 -8.00
N ILE A 164 -3.62 14.47 -7.98
CA ILE A 164 -3.78 13.30 -7.08
C ILE A 164 -3.57 13.75 -5.63
N ILE A 165 -2.50 14.49 -5.34
CA ILE A 165 -2.26 15.07 -4.00
C ILE A 165 -3.40 16.03 -3.62
N ALA A 166 -3.78 16.97 -4.48
CA ALA A 166 -4.78 17.99 -4.14
C ALA A 166 -6.19 17.41 -3.98
N ALA A 167 -6.58 16.40 -4.77
CA ALA A 167 -7.84 15.69 -4.57
C ALA A 167 -7.88 14.99 -3.22
N ARG A 168 -6.76 14.37 -2.80
CA ARG A 168 -6.66 13.65 -1.52
C ARG A 168 -6.53 14.57 -0.30
N ALA A 169 -5.86 15.72 -0.43
CA ALA A 169 -5.79 16.73 0.63
C ALA A 169 -7.18 17.37 0.91
N ALA A 170 -8.04 17.46 -0.12
CA ALA A 170 -9.42 17.93 0.02
C ALA A 170 -10.37 16.88 0.60
N GLU A 171 -10.05 15.59 0.46
CA GLU A 171 -10.84 14.45 0.95
C GLU A 171 -10.34 13.86 2.29
N ALA A 172 -9.32 14.44 2.91
CA ALA A 172 -8.80 13.97 4.19
C ALA A 172 -9.94 13.85 5.22
N PRO A 173 -10.29 12.61 5.64
CA PRO A 173 -11.44 12.43 6.51
C PRO A 173 -11.13 13.09 7.86
N LYS A 174 -12.12 13.81 8.40
CA LYS A 174 -12.17 14.02 9.85
C LYS A 174 -11.98 12.66 10.51
N PRO A 175 -11.16 12.53 11.57
CA PRO A 175 -10.82 11.26 12.17
C PRO A 175 -12.07 10.41 12.34
N ALA A 176 -12.14 9.31 11.58
CA ALA A 176 -13.30 8.45 11.56
C ALA A 176 -13.48 7.88 12.97
N GLN A 177 -14.66 8.07 13.55
CA GLN A 177 -15.06 7.22 14.66
C GLN A 177 -15.08 5.80 14.14
N LEU A 178 -14.25 4.94 14.74
CA LEU A 178 -14.23 3.51 14.46
C LEU A 178 -15.68 2.99 14.49
N PRO A 179 -16.13 2.24 13.47
CA PRO A 179 -17.43 1.59 13.55
C PRO A 179 -17.47 0.69 14.80
N PRO A 180 -18.63 0.57 15.46
CA PRO A 180 -18.75 -0.36 16.58
C PRO A 180 -18.35 -1.77 16.11
N PRO A 181 -17.72 -2.56 16.99
CA PRO A 181 -17.29 -3.91 16.64
C PRO A 181 -18.48 -4.69 16.06
N VAL A 182 -18.27 -5.30 14.90
CA VAL A 182 -19.24 -6.24 14.32
C VAL A 182 -19.38 -7.39 15.30
N ASP A 183 -20.61 -7.62 15.80
CA ASP A 183 -20.90 -8.72 16.70
C ASP A 183 -20.91 -10.03 15.91
N LEU A 184 -19.79 -10.74 15.95
CA LEU A 184 -19.59 -12.00 15.23
C LEU A 184 -20.35 -13.18 15.87
N ASN A 185 -21.02 -12.99 17.02
CA ASN A 185 -21.92 -14.00 17.60
C ASN A 185 -23.27 -14.09 16.85
N ALA A 186 -23.52 -13.19 15.88
CA ALA A 186 -24.70 -13.22 15.03
C ALA A 186 -24.51 -14.02 13.72
N LEU A 187 -23.35 -14.69 13.55
CA LEU A 187 -23.00 -15.47 12.34
C LEU A 187 -22.79 -16.97 12.63
N GLU A 188 -23.26 -17.47 13.77
CA GLU A 188 -23.35 -18.92 14.06
C GLU A 188 -24.75 -19.48 13.80
#